data_AF-Q9U5G5-F1
#
_entry.id   AF-Q9U5G5-F1
#
_cell.length_a   1.000
_cell.length_b   1.000
_cell.length_c   1.000
_cell.angle_alpha   90.00
_cell.angle_beta   90.00
_cell.angle_gamma   90.00
#
_symmetry.space_group_name_H-M   'P 1'
#
loop_
_entity.id
_entity.type
_entity.pdbx_description
1 polymer ?
#
loop_
_entity_poly.entity_id
_entity_poly.type
_entity_poly.pdbx_seq_one_letter_code
_entity_poly.pdbx_strand_id
1 'polypeptide(L)' 'FTCVACGTQLSKGDVFGMKGGLVYCRPHYDTACLDDYCDEEMTNGYRCQDMHNGGNSPQYYS' A
#
# COMPACT_ATOMS: atom_id res chain seq x y z
N PHE A 1 -18.73 17.93 -0.32
CA PHE A 1 -17.42 17.31 -0.63
C PHE A 1 -16.73 17.12 0.71
N THR A 2 -16.57 15.88 1.18
CA THR A 2 -16.25 15.61 2.60
C THR A 2 -15.26 14.46 2.67
N CYS A 3 -14.27 14.56 3.56
CA CYS A 3 -13.32 13.48 3.80
C CYS A 3 -14.02 12.28 4.48
N VAL A 4 -13.87 11.08 3.91
CA VAL A 4 -14.47 9.86 4.46
C VAL A 4 -13.85 9.43 5.79
N ALA A 5 -12.56 9.75 6.04
CA ALA A 5 -11.84 9.32 7.23
C ALA A 5 -12.18 10.14 8.49
N CYS A 6 -12.45 11.44 8.35
CA CYS A 6 -12.65 12.34 9.50
C CYS A 6 -13.87 13.25 9.41
N GLY A 7 -14.64 13.19 8.32
CA GLY A 7 -15.83 14.01 8.15
C GLY A 7 -15.58 15.49 7.86
N THR A 8 -14.33 15.91 7.68
CA THR A 8 -14.01 17.32 7.36
C THR A 8 -14.61 17.73 6.03
N GLN A 9 -15.36 18.83 6.03
CA GLN A 9 -15.91 19.43 4.82
C GLN A 9 -14.80 20.16 4.05
N LEU A 10 -14.72 19.90 2.75
CA LEU A 10 -13.76 20.47 1.82
C LEU A 10 -14.47 21.50 0.94
N SER A 11 -13.81 22.63 0.73
CA SER A 11 -14.30 23.79 0.00
C SER A 11 -13.39 24.13 -1.19
N LYS A 12 -13.83 25.06 -2.03
CA LYS A 12 -13.02 25.55 -3.15
C LYS A 12 -11.69 26.12 -2.64
N GLY A 13 -10.58 25.58 -3.14
CA GLY A 13 -9.23 25.94 -2.72
C GLY A 13 -8.54 24.88 -1.85
N ASP A 14 -9.30 23.94 -1.29
CA ASP A 14 -8.73 22.84 -0.53
C ASP A 14 -8.13 21.77 -1.45
N VAL A 15 -7.00 21.21 -1.03
CA VAL A 15 -6.36 20.08 -1.70
C VAL A 15 -6.88 18.77 -1.10
N PHE A 16 -7.32 17.87 -1.95
CA PHE A 16 -7.85 16.56 -1.58
C PHE A 16 -7.39 15.49 -2.59
N GLY A 17 -7.45 14.23 -2.17
CA GLY A 17 -7.21 13.08 -3.04
C GLY A 17 -8.44 12.19 -3.16
N MET A 18 -8.47 11.38 -4.23
CA MET A 18 -9.54 10.40 -4.47
C MET A 18 -8.94 9.01 -4.67
N LYS A 19 -9.41 8.02 -3.91
CA LYS A 19 -9.00 6.61 -4.02
C LYS A 19 -10.26 5.74 -4.00
N GLY A 20 -10.43 4.87 -4.99
CA GLY A 20 -11.62 4.00 -5.09
C GLY A 20 -12.96 4.76 -5.12
N GLY A 21 -12.96 6.00 -5.64
CA GLY A 21 -14.15 6.87 -5.62
C GLY A 21 -14.46 7.55 -4.28
N LEU A 22 -13.67 7.28 -3.23
CA LEU A 22 -13.77 7.93 -1.93
C LEU A 22 -12.88 9.17 -1.86
N VAL A 23 -13.34 10.19 -1.13
CA VAL A 23 -12.66 11.49 -0.99
C VAL A 23 -11.89 11.54 0.34
N TYR A 24 -10.65 12.00 0.29
CA TYR A 24 -9.76 12.14 1.45
C TYR A 24 -9.16 13.55 1.50
N CYS A 25 -9.14 14.15 2.69
CA CYS A 25 -8.34 15.36 2.90
C CYS A 25 -6.84 15.02 2.81
N ARG A 26 -6.02 16.03 2.53
CA ARG A 26 -4.58 15.86 2.31
C ARG A 26 -3.86 14.94 3.31
N PRO A 27 -3.99 15.09 4.65
CA PRO A 27 -3.30 14.21 5.59
C PRO A 27 -3.79 12.75 5.52
N HIS A 28 -5.10 12.52 5.37
CA HIS A 28 -5.63 11.17 5.30
C HIS A 28 -5.37 10.48 3.96
N TYR A 29 -5.21 11.26 2.88
CA TYR A 29 -4.84 10.69 1.59
C TYR A 29 -3.41 10.11 1.62
N ASP A 30 -2.48 10.82 2.25
CA ASP A 30 -1.10 10.37 2.43
C ASP A 30 -1.06 9.04 3.21
N THR A 31 -1.80 8.96 4.32
CA THR A 31 -1.92 7.73 5.11
C THR A 31 -2.63 6.60 4.35
N ALA A 32 -3.72 6.88 3.63
CA ALA A 32 -4.46 5.86 2.87
C ALA A 32 -3.67 5.30 1.67
N CYS A 33 -2.63 6.01 1.21
CA CYS A 33 -1.70 5.53 0.20
C CYS A 33 -0.71 4.51 0.79
N LEU A 34 -0.28 4.71 2.04
CA LEU A 34 0.63 3.79 2.73
C LEU A 34 -0.03 2.45 3.05
N ASP A 35 -1.32 2.44 3.38
CA ASP A 35 -2.07 1.21 3.69
C ASP A 35 -2.13 0.25 2.49
N ASP A 36 -2.14 0.77 1.25
CA ASP A 36 -2.17 -0.03 0.02
C ASP A 36 -0.88 -0.86 -0.15
N TYR A 37 0.27 -0.29 0.22
CA TYR A 37 1.54 -0.99 0.20
C TYR A 37 1.59 -2.14 1.22
N CYS A 38 0.86 -2.03 2.33
CA CYS A 38 0.78 -3.10 3.32
C CYS A 38 -0.17 -4.23 2.90
N ASP A 39 -1.20 -3.94 2.10
CA ASP A 39 -2.12 -4.95 1.57
C ASP A 39 -1.50 -5.72 0.37
N GLU A 40 -0.68 -5.03 -0.44
CA GLU A 40 0.06 -5.67 -1.53
C GLU A 40 1.11 -6.68 -1.03
N GLU A 41 1.73 -6.49 0.14
CA GLU A 41 2.64 -7.51 0.72
C GLU A 41 1.91 -8.78 1.18
N MET A 42 0.64 -8.71 1.57
CA MET A 42 -0.12 -9.90 1.98
C MET A 42 -0.69 -10.67 0.77
N THR A 43 -0.93 -9.99 -0.35
CA THR A 43 -1.34 -10.62 -1.62
C THR A 43 -0.14 -11.06 -2.48
N ASN A 44 1.00 -10.38 -2.37
CA ASN A 44 2.21 -10.68 -3.15
C ASN A 44 3.21 -11.58 -2.39
N GLY A 45 3.06 -11.74 -1.07
CA GLY A 45 3.84 -12.68 -0.24
C GLY A 45 3.66 -14.16 -0.59
N TYR A 46 2.59 -14.53 -1.30
CA TYR A 46 2.41 -15.88 -1.85
C TYR A 46 3.19 -16.13 -3.16
N ARG A 47 3.80 -15.10 -3.76
CA ARG A 47 4.59 -15.26 -5.00
C ARG A 47 6.09 -15.42 -4.78
N CYS A 48 6.55 -15.33 -3.53
CA CYS A 48 7.95 -15.61 -3.15
C CYS A 48 8.16 -17.02 -2.56
N GLN A 49 7.20 -17.93 -2.71
CA GLN A 49 7.36 -19.34 -2.28
C GLN A 49 7.73 -20.31 -3.43
N ASP A 50 7.98 -19.82 -4.65
CA ASP A 50 8.46 -20.64 -5.77
C ASP A 50 10.00 -20.59 -5.99
N MET A 51 10.76 -20.11 -5.00
CA MET A 51 12.23 -20.18 -5.02
C MET A 51 12.79 -21.26 -4.08
N HIS A 52 11.98 -22.26 -3.69
CA HIS A 52 12.46 -23.51 -3.10
C HIS A 52 12.54 -24.62 -4.17
N ASN A 53 13.40 -24.50 -5.17
CA ASN A 53 13.86 -25.67 -5.95
C ASN A 53 15.29 -25.54 -6.52
N GLY A 54 16.10 -24.62 -6.01
CA GLY A 54 17.51 -24.50 -6.40
C GLY A 54 18.44 -25.14 -5.38
N GLY A 55 18.39 -26.46 -5.22
CA GLY A 55 19.40 -27.16 -4.44
C GLY A 55 20.80 -26.92 -5.03
N ASN A 56 21.66 -26.21 -4.31
CA ASN A 56 23.11 -26.45 -4.31
C ASN A 56 23.78 -25.71 -3.14
N SER A 57 24.11 -26.47 -2.09
CA SER A 57 24.95 -26.02 -0.97
C SER A 57 26.30 -25.46 -1.46
N PRO A 58 26.90 -24.51 -0.74
CA PRO A 58 28.23 -23.98 -1.06
C PRO A 58 29.28 -25.09 -0.91
N GLN A 59 29.98 -25.40 -2.02
CA GLN A 59 31.07 -26.37 -2.02
C GLN A 59 32.25 -25.84 -1.22
N TYR A 60 32.60 -26.57 -0.16
CA TYR A 60 33.86 -26.46 0.57
C TYR A 60 34.99 -26.95 -0.35
N TYR A 61 35.97 -26.10 -0.65
CA TYR A 61 37.20 -26.54 -1.33
C TYR A 61 38.28 -26.82 -0.28
N SER A 62 38.87 -28.01 -0.38
CA SER A 62 40.02 -28.52 0.36
C SER A 62 41.32 -27.80 0.04
#